data_AF-X1HUS1-F1
#
_entry.id   AF-X1HUS1-F1
#
_cell.length_a   1.000
_cell.length_b   1.000
_cell.length_c   1.000
_cell.angle_alpha   90.00
_cell.angle_beta   90.00
_cell.angle_gamma   90.00
#
_symmetry.space_group_name_H-M   'P 1'
#
loop_
_entity.id
_entity.type
_entity.pdbx_description
1 polymer ?
#
loop_
_entity_poly.entity_id
_entity_poly.type
_entity_poly.pdbx_seq_one_letter_code
_entity_poly.pdbx_strand_id
1 'polypeptide(L)' 'MPEILKDFSPPALIMAIEANQFELWRILAQMLQVELHHDPDMIWFSTDMPFYLCNLVGRTQFDPNDIDARIDVTLT' A
#
# COMPACT_ATOMS: atom_id res chain seq x y z
N MET A 1 -12.54 -12.91 -14.60
CA MET A 1 -11.83 -13.93 -13.79
C MET A 1 -10.47 -13.37 -13.46
N PRO A 2 -10.10 -13.17 -12.19
CA PRO A 2 -8.71 -12.87 -11.87
C PRO A 2 -7.85 -14.05 -12.36
N GLU A 3 -6.74 -13.73 -13.00
CA GLU A 3 -5.83 -14.73 -13.57
C GLU A 3 -5.20 -15.52 -12.42
N ILE A 4 -5.40 -16.84 -12.39
CA ILE A 4 -4.77 -17.70 -11.39
C ILE A 4 -3.28 -17.70 -11.67
N LEU A 5 -2.46 -17.44 -10.65
CA LEU A 5 -1.00 -17.46 -10.76
C LEU A 5 -0.54 -18.85 -11.22
N LYS A 6 0.15 -18.90 -12.36
CA LYS A 6 0.69 -20.13 -12.95
C LYS A 6 2.21 -20.17 -12.98
N ASP A 7 2.85 -19.01 -12.92
CA ASP A 7 4.29 -18.87 -12.86
C ASP A 7 4.72 -18.61 -11.41
N PHE A 8 5.56 -19.50 -10.88
CA PHE A 8 6.11 -19.43 -9.53
C PHE A 8 7.61 -19.08 -9.54
N SER A 9 8.12 -18.55 -10.65
CA SER A 9 9.47 -17.97 -10.67
C SER A 9 9.56 -16.80 -9.67
N PRO A 10 10.72 -16.55 -9.05
CA PRO A 10 10.83 -15.48 -8.05
C PRO A 10 10.38 -14.10 -8.54
N PRO A 11 10.72 -13.64 -9.77
CA PRO A 11 10.23 -12.34 -10.26
C PRO A 11 8.71 -12.30 -10.42
N ALA A 12 8.09 -13.37 -10.94
CA ALA A 12 6.64 -13.45 -11.09
C ALA A 12 5.92 -13.45 -9.74
N LEU A 13 6.49 -14.14 -8.75
CA LEU A 13 5.95 -14.14 -7.38
C LEU A 13 6.03 -12.76 -6.74
N ILE A 14 7.14 -12.06 -6.87
CA ILE A 14 7.30 -10.69 -6.32
C ILE A 14 6.21 -9.78 -6.89
N MET A 15 6.07 -9.76 -8.23
CA MET A 15 5.06 -8.94 -8.89
C MET A 15 3.63 -9.31 -8.45
N ALA A 16 3.32 -10.60 -8.34
CA ALA A 16 2.01 -11.05 -7.91
C ALA A 16 1.71 -10.70 -6.45
N ILE A 17 2.70 -10.81 -5.56
CA ILE A 17 2.57 -10.42 -4.15
C ILE A 17 2.30 -8.92 -4.04
N GLU A 18 3.07 -8.09 -4.72
CA GLU A 18 2.90 -6.62 -4.70
C GLU A 18 1.53 -6.20 -5.24
N ALA A 19 1.10 -6.78 -6.37
CA ALA A 19 -0.21 -6.49 -6.95
C ALA A 19 -1.36 -6.92 -6.02
N ASN A 20 -1.28 -8.10 -5.41
CA ASN A 20 -2.29 -8.57 -4.46
C ASN A 20 -2.31 -7.74 -3.17
N GLN A 21 -1.15 -7.28 -2.71
CA GLN A 21 -1.04 -6.41 -1.54
C GLN A 21 -1.70 -5.05 -1.80
N PHE A 22 -1.54 -4.50 -3.02
CA PHE A 22 -2.24 -3.28 -3.42
C PHE A 22 -3.77 -3.45 -3.40
N GLU A 23 -4.28 -4.54 -3.97
CA GLU A 23 -5.72 -4.83 -3.94
C GLU A 23 -6.26 -5.05 -2.52
N LEU A 24 -5.46 -5.66 -1.63
CA LEU A 24 -5.83 -5.80 -0.22
C LEU A 24 -6.06 -4.44 0.45
N TRP A 25 -5.18 -3.46 0.23
CA TRP A 25 -5.37 -2.12 0.80
C TRP A 25 -6.61 -1.42 0.27
N ARG A 26 -6.91 -1.59 -1.03
CA ARG A 26 -8.14 -1.06 -1.63
C ARG A 26 -9.39 -1.67 -1.00
N ILE A 27 -9.38 -2.98 -0.74
CA ILE A 27 -10.47 -3.67 -0.05
C ILE A 27 -10.59 -3.18 1.39
N LEU A 28 -9.48 -3.00 2.11
CA LEU A 28 -9.50 -2.50 3.49
C LEU A 28 -10.09 -1.10 3.57
N ALA A 29 -9.65 -0.16 2.72
CA ALA A 29 -10.20 1.19 2.68
C ALA A 29 -11.71 1.18 2.38
N GLN A 30 -12.17 0.33 1.45
CA GLN A 30 -13.59 0.15 1.17
C GLN A 30 -14.38 -0.41 2.36
N MET A 31 -13.85 -1.43 3.04
CA MET A 31 -14.48 -2.03 4.22
C MET A 31 -14.59 -1.04 5.38
N LEU A 32 -13.57 -0.21 5.56
CA LEU A 32 -13.52 0.83 6.59
C LEU A 32 -14.25 2.12 6.16
N GLN A 33 -14.73 2.18 4.92
CA GLN A 33 -15.41 3.33 4.31
C GLN A 33 -14.57 4.62 4.37
N VAL A 34 -13.28 4.50 4.11
CA VAL A 34 -12.34 5.63 4.07
C VAL A 34 -11.76 5.84 2.69
N GLU A 35 -11.32 7.07 2.43
CA GLU A 35 -10.62 7.40 1.20
C GLU A 35 -9.27 6.69 1.17
N LEU A 36 -8.96 6.04 0.05
CA LEU A 36 -7.64 5.54 -0.25
C LEU A 36 -6.92 6.60 -1.07
N HIS A 37 -5.92 7.23 -0.48
CA HIS A 37 -5.03 8.14 -1.19
C HIS A 37 -4.03 7.30 -2.00
N HIS A 38 -3.92 7.57 -3.29
CA HIS A 38 -3.04 6.85 -4.21
C HIS A 38 -2.26 7.86 -5.04
N ASP A 39 -1.13 8.27 -4.48
CA ASP A 39 -0.15 9.14 -5.11
C ASP A 39 0.85 8.29 -5.94
N PRO A 40 1.62 8.92 -6.85
CA PRO A 40 2.59 8.18 -7.68
C PRO A 40 3.64 7.39 -6.89
N ASP A 41 3.99 7.87 -5.69
CA ASP A 41 5.07 7.35 -4.86
C ASP A 41 4.59 6.79 -3.50
N MET A 42 3.30 6.84 -3.22
CA MET A 42 2.74 6.43 -1.93
C MET A 42 1.25 6.08 -2.03
N ILE A 43 0.83 5.09 -1.25
CA ILE A 43 -0.57 4.81 -0.98
C ILE A 43 -0.79 4.85 0.51
N TRP A 44 -1.88 5.47 0.94
CA TRP A 44 -2.20 5.51 2.36
C TRP A 44 -3.68 5.71 2.61
N PHE A 45 -4.09 5.32 3.81
CA PHE A 45 -5.37 5.69 4.39
C PHE A 45 -5.22 5.75 5.90
N SER A 46 -6.01 6.60 6.56
CA SER A 46 -6.05 6.70 8.01
C SER A 46 -7.49 6.79 8.50
N THR A 47 -7.69 6.39 9.74
CA THR A 47 -8.97 6.43 10.45
C THR A 47 -8.73 6.94 11.87
N ASP A 48 -9.79 7.31 12.60
CA ASP A 48 -9.69 7.63 14.02
C ASP A 48 -9.60 6.39 14.93
N MET A 49 -9.49 5.18 14.36
CA MET A 49 -9.43 3.94 15.13
C MET A 49 -7.99 3.65 15.58
N PRO A 50 -7.74 3.35 16.87
CA PRO A 50 -6.41 3.02 17.38
C PRO A 50 -6.04 1.56 17.09
N PHE A 51 -6.19 1.13 15.83
CA PHE A 51 -5.82 -0.19 15.37
C PHE A 51 -4.92 -0.07 14.13
N TYR A 52 -3.76 -0.72 14.18
CA TYR A 52 -2.70 -0.51 13.20
C TYR A 52 -3.10 -0.88 11.77
N LEU A 53 -3.97 -1.89 11.56
CA LEU A 53 -4.44 -2.23 10.20
C LEU A 53 -5.44 -1.22 9.64
N CYS A 54 -5.99 -0.34 10.48
CA CYS A 54 -6.88 0.73 10.05
C CYS A 54 -6.12 2.04 9.73
N ASN A 55 -4.80 2.04 9.84
CA ASN A 55 -3.95 3.21 9.58
C ASN A 55 -2.69 2.75 8.87
N LEU A 56 -2.64 2.94 7.55
CA LEU A 56 -1.64 2.33 6.71
C LEU A 56 -0.97 3.35 5.80
N VAL A 57 0.36 3.24 5.71
CA VAL A 57 1.17 3.78 4.62
C VAL A 57 1.80 2.59 3.90
N GLY A 58 1.63 2.51 2.59
CA GLY A 58 2.03 1.40 1.73
C GLY A 58 2.56 1.85 0.38
N ARG A 59 3.30 0.98 -0.31
CA ARG A 59 3.97 1.25 -1.60
C ARG A 59 4.72 2.58 -1.60
N THR A 60 5.62 2.74 -0.63
CA THR A 60 6.51 3.90 -0.57
C THR A 60 7.66 3.71 -1.56
N GLN A 61 7.70 4.55 -2.59
CA GLN A 61 8.76 4.56 -3.60
C GLN A 61 9.49 5.91 -3.55
N PHE A 62 10.12 6.19 -2.41
CA PHE A 62 10.86 7.43 -2.19
C PHE A 62 12.30 7.32 -2.71
N ASP A 63 12.87 8.47 -3.05
CA ASP A 63 14.31 8.57 -3.28
C ASP A 63 15.04 8.22 -1.97
N PRO A 64 16.02 7.31 -1.96
CA PRO A 64 16.77 6.93 -0.77
C PRO A 64 17.40 8.11 -0.01
N ASN A 65 17.71 9.21 -0.70
CA ASN A 65 18.32 10.40 -0.11
C ASN A 65 17.29 11.34 0.54
N ASP A 66 16.00 11.09 0.36
CA ASP A 66 14.90 11.94 0.83
C ASP A 66 13.95 11.22 1.80
N ILE A 67 14.26 9.96 2.17
CA ILE A 67 13.37 9.11 2.98
C ILE A 67 12.94 9.79 4.28
N ASP A 68 13.89 10.32 5.05
CA ASP A 68 13.60 10.90 6.37
C ASP A 68 12.67 12.12 6.25
N ALA A 69 12.97 13.02 5.30
CA ALA A 69 12.13 14.19 5.05
C ALA A 69 10.72 13.81 4.56
N ARG A 70 10.60 12.77 3.72
CA ARG A 70 9.29 12.26 3.26
C ARG A 70 8.49 11.64 4.38
N ILE A 71 9.14 10.91 5.31
CA ILE A 71 8.47 10.36 6.49
C ILE A 71 7.93 11.49 7.36
N ASP A 72 8.74 12.51 7.66
CA ASP A 72 8.33 13.65 8.48
C ASP A 72 7.12 14.37 7.88
N VAL A 73 7.15 14.67 6.57
CA VAL A 73 6.02 15.31 5.88
C VAL A 73 4.76 14.45 5.89
N THR A 74 4.90 13.12 5.82
CA THR A 74 3.75 12.21 5.78
C THR A 74 3.09 12.04 7.16
N LEU A 75 3.86 12.15 8.24
CA LEU A 75 3.38 11.93 9.61
C LEU A 75 2.96 13.22 10.33
N THR A 76 3.05 14.38 9.68
CA THR A 76 2.69 15.70 10.24
C THR A 76 1.30 16.13 9.80
#